data_AF-A0A4S8MWA3-F1
#
_entry.id   AF-A0A4S8MWA3-F1
#
_cell.length_a   1.000
_cell.length_b   1.000
_cell.length_c   1.000
_cell.angle_alpha   90.00
_cell.angle_beta   90.00
_cell.angle_gamma   90.00
#
_symmetry.space_group_name_H-M   'P 1'
#
loop_
_entity.id
_entity.type
_entity.pdbx_description
1 polymer ?
#
loop_
_entity_poly.entity_id
_entity_poly.type
_entity_poly.pdbx_seq_one_letter_code
_entity_poly.pdbx_strand_id
1 'polypeptide(L)'
;MLSNNQLGKLTRSIPIKTLVVDEASQIEIGDYYPVFNTAAGTLQKICFIGDNKQLPPFGQEDLGTLQSVFEVEHLHYYVKFLDTQYRMPPQIGYFISKEVYDSKLNSNPSHPIQDSTIACHFVDVNEGQEIMNGTSWINIKECEAVLTLAEYLQSKNKKFRIITPYDGQRNLIEKRLQEQGLDWEDKVFNVDSL
;
A
#
# COMPACT_ATOMS: atom_id res chain seq x y z
N MET A 1 5.42 -1.57 18.38
CA MET A 1 4.38 -1.19 19.38
C MET A 1 4.16 -2.22 20.49
N LEU A 2 4.33 -3.52 20.26
CA LEU A 2 3.99 -4.59 21.22
C LEU A 2 5.01 -4.84 22.35
N SER A 3 6.15 -4.14 22.33
CA SER A 3 7.25 -4.28 23.31
C SER A 3 7.23 -3.23 24.44
N ASN A 4 6.17 -2.41 24.54
CA ASN A 4 6.11 -1.37 25.57
C ASN A 4 5.80 -1.96 26.95
N ASN A 5 6.71 -1.76 27.91
CA ASN A 5 6.59 -2.29 29.28
C ASN A 5 5.34 -1.84 30.05
N GLN A 6 4.68 -0.74 29.65
CA GLN A 6 3.43 -0.29 30.28
C GLN A 6 2.22 -1.12 29.83
N LEU A 7 2.27 -1.78 28.67
CA LEU A 7 1.19 -2.68 28.23
C LEU A 7 0.98 -3.81 29.24
N GLY A 8 2.05 -4.36 29.82
CA GLY A 8 1.95 -5.43 30.81
C GLY A 8 1.17 -5.06 32.07
N LYS A 9 1.14 -3.78 32.47
CA LYS A 9 0.32 -3.31 33.60
C LYS A 9 -1.16 -3.19 33.22
N LEU A 10 -1.42 -2.72 32.01
CA LEU A 10 -2.77 -2.60 31.47
C LEU A 10 -3.40 -3.98 31.26
N THR A 11 -2.68 -4.92 30.66
CA THR A 11 -3.18 -6.26 30.33
C THR A 11 -3.42 -7.13 31.56
N ARG A 12 -2.73 -6.87 32.69
CA ARG A 12 -3.04 -7.50 33.99
C ARG A 12 -4.40 -7.07 34.55
N SER A 13 -4.79 -5.82 34.33
CA SER A 13 -6.06 -5.27 34.83
C SER A 13 -7.20 -5.47 33.82
N ILE A 14 -6.88 -5.44 32.53
CA ILE A 14 -7.79 -5.60 31.40
C ILE A 14 -7.20 -6.65 30.46
N PRO A 15 -7.50 -7.94 30.68
CA PRO A 15 -6.94 -9.01 29.88
C PRO A 15 -7.31 -8.94 28.40
N ILE A 16 -6.34 -9.15 27.52
CA ILE A 16 -6.58 -9.27 26.09
C ILE A 16 -7.27 -10.60 25.84
N LYS A 17 -8.51 -10.55 25.36
CA LYS A 17 -9.30 -11.72 24.95
C LYS A 17 -9.39 -11.87 23.43
N THR A 18 -9.27 -10.76 22.71
CA THR A 18 -9.35 -10.73 21.24
C THR A 18 -8.26 -9.83 20.68
N LEU A 19 -7.53 -10.35 19.71
CA LEU A 19 -6.52 -9.62 18.96
C LEU A 19 -6.97 -9.52 17.50
N VAL A 20 -7.01 -8.31 16.95
CA VAL A 20 -7.20 -8.05 15.52
C VAL A 20 -5.93 -7.40 15.04
N VAL A 21 -5.34 -7.96 13.99
CA VAL A 21 -4.14 -7.45 13.35
C VAL A 21 -4.49 -7.11 11.93
N ASP A 22 -4.34 -5.84 11.58
CA ASP A 22 -4.44 -5.33 10.22
C ASP A 22 -3.06 -5.28 9.57
N GLU A 23 -3.00 -5.32 8.24
CA GLU A 23 -1.75 -5.41 7.46
C GLU A 23 -0.82 -6.55 7.93
N ALA A 24 -1.40 -7.68 8.34
CA ALA A 24 -0.67 -8.79 8.95
C ALA A 24 0.30 -9.49 7.99
N SER A 25 0.20 -9.26 6.68
CA SER A 25 1.17 -9.73 5.68
C SER A 25 2.51 -8.97 5.72
N GLN A 26 2.52 -7.77 6.31
CA GLN A 26 3.70 -6.92 6.45
C GLN A 26 4.44 -7.14 7.79
N ILE A 27 3.97 -8.07 8.62
CA ILE A 27 4.52 -8.34 9.94
C ILE A 27 5.16 -9.73 9.95
N GLU A 28 6.40 -9.80 10.41
CA GLU A 28 7.11 -11.06 10.59
C GLU A 28 6.52 -11.87 11.77
N ILE A 29 6.48 -13.19 11.64
CA ILE A 29 5.78 -14.05 12.61
C ILE A 29 6.33 -13.96 14.05
N GLY A 30 7.64 -13.77 14.21
CA GLY A 30 8.33 -13.57 15.48
C GLY A 30 7.90 -12.29 16.21
N ASP A 31 7.46 -11.25 15.50
CA ASP A 31 6.97 -10.01 16.11
C ASP A 31 5.68 -10.19 16.91
N TYR A 32 4.95 -11.30 16.72
CA TYR A 32 3.79 -11.64 17.53
C TYR A 32 4.13 -12.28 18.89
N TYR A 33 5.37 -12.74 19.09
CA TYR A 33 5.76 -13.44 20.32
C TYR A 33 5.47 -12.64 21.60
N PRO A 34 5.78 -11.33 21.70
CA PRO A 34 5.50 -10.55 22.90
C PRO A 34 4.02 -10.48 23.28
N VAL A 35 3.13 -10.34 22.30
CA VAL A 35 1.68 -10.25 22.55
C VAL A 35 1.10 -11.61 22.92
N PHE A 36 1.55 -12.69 22.26
CA PHE A 36 1.11 -14.05 22.60
C PHE A 36 1.59 -14.46 23.98
N ASN A 37 2.82 -14.14 24.36
CA ASN A 37 3.33 -14.42 25.70
C ASN A 37 2.56 -13.61 26.76
N THR A 38 2.28 -12.34 26.51
CA THR A 38 1.53 -11.47 27.44
C THR A 38 0.09 -11.91 27.64
N ALA A 39 -0.56 -12.43 26.58
CA ALA A 39 -1.96 -12.81 26.58
C ALA A 39 -2.19 -14.33 26.64
N ALA A 40 -1.16 -15.14 26.85
CA ALA A 40 -1.22 -16.61 26.71
C ALA A 40 -2.36 -17.27 27.51
N GLY A 41 -2.65 -16.77 28.71
CA GLY A 41 -3.70 -17.31 29.58
C GLY A 41 -5.09 -16.74 29.35
N THR A 42 -5.25 -15.73 28.47
CA THR A 42 -6.50 -14.96 28.35
C THR A 42 -6.98 -14.76 26.92
N LEU A 43 -6.11 -14.93 25.93
CA LEU A 43 -6.42 -14.76 24.52
C LEU A 43 -7.35 -15.90 24.06
N GLN A 44 -8.50 -15.52 23.51
CA GLN A 44 -9.54 -16.46 23.08
C GLN A 44 -9.74 -16.45 21.56
N LYS A 45 -9.46 -15.33 20.91
CA LYS A 45 -9.65 -15.16 19.46
C LYS A 45 -8.57 -14.27 18.86
N ILE A 46 -8.10 -14.65 17.69
CA ILE A 46 -7.19 -13.85 16.87
C ILE A 46 -7.80 -13.72 15.47
N CYS A 47 -7.71 -12.54 14.87
CA CYS A 47 -8.07 -12.29 13.48
C CYS A 47 -6.91 -11.57 12.79
N PHE A 48 -6.37 -12.20 11.74
CA PHE A 48 -5.39 -11.58 10.86
C PHE A 48 -6.08 -11.08 9.60
N ILE A 49 -5.83 -9.84 9.24
CA ILE A 49 -6.33 -9.17 8.04
C ILE A 49 -5.10 -8.70 7.30
N GLY A 50 -5.02 -8.98 6.01
CA GLY A 50 -3.86 -8.68 5.18
C GLY A 50 -3.94 -9.40 3.84
N ASP A 51 -2.89 -9.21 3.05
CA ASP A 51 -2.82 -9.68 1.67
C ASP A 51 -1.37 -10.08 1.33
N ASN A 52 -1.15 -11.37 1.10
CA ASN A 52 0.16 -11.92 0.78
C ASN A 52 0.60 -11.72 -0.67
N LYS A 53 -0.20 -11.00 -1.48
CA LYS A 53 0.18 -10.53 -2.80
C LYS A 53 0.63 -9.06 -2.82
N GLN A 54 0.55 -8.36 -1.69
CA GLN A 54 1.02 -6.99 -1.51
C GLN A 54 2.42 -6.96 -0.91
N LEU A 55 2.83 -5.83 -0.32
CA LEU A 55 4.17 -5.65 0.24
C LEU A 55 4.49 -6.73 1.28
N PRO A 56 5.70 -7.32 1.23
CA PRO A 56 6.14 -8.31 2.21
C PRO A 56 6.50 -7.67 3.56
N PRO A 57 6.87 -8.48 4.57
CA PRO A 57 7.37 -7.96 5.83
C PRO A 57 8.55 -6.99 5.66
N PHE A 58 8.53 -5.92 6.44
CA PHE A 58 9.60 -4.92 6.42
C PHE A 58 10.96 -5.57 6.71
N GLY A 59 11.98 -5.28 5.88
CA GLY A 59 13.32 -5.87 5.98
C GLY A 59 13.49 -7.23 5.28
N GLN A 60 12.51 -7.69 4.48
CA GLN A 60 12.66 -8.91 3.70
C GLN A 60 13.79 -8.81 2.66
N GLU A 61 14.05 -7.61 2.14
CA GLU A 61 15.16 -7.34 1.20
C GLU A 61 16.54 -7.65 1.80
N ASP A 62 16.69 -7.51 3.13
CA ASP A 62 17.95 -7.76 3.83
C ASP A 62 18.11 -9.20 4.32
N LEU A 63 17.00 -9.89 4.63
CA LEU A 63 17.01 -11.18 5.36
C LEU A 63 16.47 -12.37 4.56
N GLY A 64 15.83 -12.14 3.40
CA GLY A 64 15.43 -13.13 2.39
C GLY A 64 14.49 -14.27 2.84
N THR A 65 14.11 -14.31 4.11
CA THR A 65 13.45 -15.45 4.76
C THR A 65 12.34 -15.05 5.73
N LEU A 66 12.01 -13.75 5.82
CA LEU A 66 10.91 -13.30 6.67
C LEU A 66 9.59 -13.83 6.13
N GLN A 67 8.84 -14.51 7.00
CA GLN A 67 7.52 -15.06 6.73
C GLN A 67 6.49 -14.33 7.59
N SER A 68 5.37 -13.97 6.98
CA SER A 68 4.19 -13.52 7.69
C SER A 68 3.31 -14.71 8.08
N VAL A 69 2.22 -14.43 8.78
CA VAL A 69 1.22 -15.44 9.13
C VAL A 69 0.58 -16.10 7.90
N PHE A 70 0.57 -15.44 6.75
CA PHE A 70 -0.06 -15.93 5.52
C PHE A 70 0.80 -16.97 4.79
N GLU A 71 2.08 -17.11 5.12
CA GLU A 71 2.96 -18.16 4.56
C GLU A 71 2.90 -19.47 5.39
N VAL A 72 2.17 -19.48 6.50
CA VAL A 72 2.07 -20.65 7.40
C VAL A 72 1.02 -21.64 6.91
N GLU A 73 1.47 -22.79 6.40
CA GLU A 73 0.63 -23.79 5.72
C GLU A 73 -0.61 -24.23 6.51
N HIS A 74 -0.47 -24.57 7.79
CA HIS A 74 -1.60 -25.05 8.60
C HIS A 74 -2.66 -23.97 8.88
N LEU A 75 -2.34 -22.69 8.65
CA LEU A 75 -3.29 -21.59 8.80
C LEU A 75 -4.08 -21.33 7.52
N HIS A 76 -3.63 -21.81 6.35
CA HIS A 76 -4.31 -21.63 5.07
C HIS A 76 -5.75 -22.17 5.08
N TYR A 77 -6.00 -23.24 5.83
CA TYR A 77 -7.34 -23.81 5.99
C TYR A 77 -8.36 -22.80 6.57
N TYR A 78 -7.90 -21.85 7.38
CA TYR A 78 -8.76 -20.85 8.02
C TYR A 78 -8.90 -19.57 7.22
N VAL A 79 -8.12 -19.39 6.15
CA VAL A 79 -8.11 -18.18 5.33
C VAL A 79 -9.44 -18.04 4.60
N LYS A 80 -9.98 -16.81 4.63
CA LYS A 80 -11.15 -16.41 3.85
C LYS A 80 -10.73 -15.33 2.88
N PHE A 81 -10.79 -15.66 1.60
CA PHE A 81 -10.54 -14.69 0.55
C PHE A 81 -11.77 -13.79 0.39
N LEU A 82 -11.59 -12.48 0.55
CA LEU A 82 -12.62 -11.50 0.27
C LEU A 82 -12.55 -11.15 -1.22
N ASP A 83 -13.49 -11.69 -1.98
CA ASP A 83 -13.43 -11.76 -3.43
C ASP A 83 -14.02 -10.55 -4.16
N THR A 84 -14.36 -9.47 -3.45
CA THR A 84 -15.02 -8.30 -4.06
C THR A 84 -14.30 -7.02 -3.66
N GLN A 85 -13.74 -6.31 -4.64
CA GLN A 85 -13.13 -5.00 -4.46
C GLN A 85 -14.13 -3.87 -4.74
N TYR A 86 -14.10 -2.84 -3.90
CA TYR A 86 -15.04 -1.70 -3.96
C TYR A 86 -14.38 -0.36 -4.33
N ARG A 87 -13.05 -0.33 -4.52
CA ARG A 87 -12.26 0.91 -4.66
C ARG A 87 -11.89 1.22 -6.10
N MET A 88 -11.43 0.24 -6.85
CA MET A 88 -10.84 0.42 -8.17
C MET A 88 -11.91 0.36 -9.27
N PRO A 89 -11.77 1.15 -10.35
CA PRO A 89 -12.55 0.97 -11.56
C PRO A 89 -12.48 -0.47 -12.09
N PRO A 90 -13.57 -1.07 -12.60
CA PRO A 90 -13.58 -2.45 -13.09
C PRO A 90 -12.51 -2.77 -14.14
N GLN A 91 -12.17 -1.82 -15.02
CA GLN A 91 -11.09 -1.98 -16.01
C GLN A 91 -9.74 -2.28 -15.34
N ILE A 92 -9.40 -1.55 -14.26
CA ILE A 92 -8.16 -1.76 -13.50
C ILE A 92 -8.29 -3.04 -12.66
N GLY A 93 -9.44 -3.22 -12.02
CA GLY A 93 -9.73 -4.40 -11.19
C GLY A 93 -9.61 -5.71 -11.98
N TYR A 94 -10.05 -5.75 -13.23
CA TYR A 94 -9.92 -6.91 -14.11
C TYR A 94 -8.46 -7.29 -14.38
N PHE A 95 -7.62 -6.30 -14.71
CA PHE A 95 -6.19 -6.53 -14.92
C PHE A 95 -5.53 -7.08 -13.66
N ILE A 96 -5.71 -6.40 -12.52
CA ILE A 96 -5.14 -6.83 -11.24
C ILE A 96 -5.66 -8.22 -10.84
N SER A 97 -6.97 -8.46 -10.98
CA SER A 97 -7.54 -9.76 -10.68
C SER A 97 -6.90 -10.88 -11.48
N LYS A 98 -6.67 -10.66 -12.78
CA LYS A 98 -6.11 -11.67 -13.68
C LYS A 98 -4.63 -11.93 -13.38
N GLU A 99 -3.83 -10.87 -13.25
CA GLU A 99 -2.36 -11.00 -13.15
C GLU A 99 -1.89 -11.32 -11.71
N VAL A 100 -2.68 -10.98 -10.68
CA VAL A 100 -2.25 -11.11 -9.27
C VAL A 100 -3.08 -12.15 -8.49
N TYR A 101 -4.38 -12.29 -8.80
CA TYR A 101 -5.33 -13.07 -8.00
C TYR A 101 -6.03 -14.21 -8.78
N ASP A 102 -5.41 -14.73 -9.83
CA ASP A 102 -5.95 -15.85 -10.65
C ASP A 102 -7.41 -15.65 -11.13
N SER A 103 -7.79 -14.42 -11.46
CA SER A 103 -9.16 -14.04 -11.84
C SER A 103 -10.23 -14.27 -10.76
N LYS A 104 -9.86 -14.34 -9.47
CA LYS A 104 -10.78 -14.56 -8.35
C LYS A 104 -11.32 -13.26 -7.72
N LEU A 105 -10.75 -12.09 -8.04
CA LEU A 105 -11.13 -10.80 -7.45
C LEU A 105 -12.17 -10.08 -8.33
N ASN A 106 -13.42 -10.10 -7.89
CA ASN A 106 -14.52 -9.41 -8.55
C ASN A 106 -14.49 -7.91 -8.29
N SER A 107 -14.95 -7.13 -9.26
CA SER A 107 -15.20 -5.69 -9.08
C SER A 107 -16.64 -5.44 -8.67
N ASN A 108 -16.86 -4.46 -7.80
CA ASN A 108 -18.21 -4.01 -7.46
C ASN A 108 -19.00 -3.66 -8.74
N PRO A 109 -20.13 -4.35 -9.02
CA PRO A 109 -20.91 -4.11 -10.24
C PRO A 109 -21.54 -2.70 -10.25
N SER A 110 -21.67 -2.05 -9.09
CA SER A 110 -22.22 -0.70 -8.95
C SER A 110 -21.13 0.39 -8.91
N HIS A 111 -19.91 0.10 -9.37
CA HIS A 111 -18.85 1.09 -9.42
C HIS A 111 -19.23 2.29 -10.32
N PRO A 112 -18.99 3.55 -9.91
CA PRO A 112 -19.44 4.72 -10.68
C PRO A 112 -18.73 4.88 -12.04
N ILE A 113 -17.49 4.42 -12.15
CA ILE A 113 -16.76 4.38 -13.42
C ILE A 113 -17.14 3.09 -14.14
N GLN A 114 -17.83 3.25 -15.27
CA GLN A 114 -18.34 2.19 -16.15
C GLN A 114 -17.41 1.99 -17.35
N ASP A 115 -17.59 0.90 -18.09
CA ASP A 115 -16.72 0.52 -19.22
C ASP A 115 -16.69 1.54 -20.37
N SER A 116 -17.73 2.39 -20.48
CA SER A 116 -17.77 3.49 -21.44
C SER A 116 -16.75 4.61 -21.18
N THR A 117 -16.18 4.66 -19.98
CA THR A 117 -15.22 5.68 -19.56
C THR A 117 -13.87 5.03 -19.38
N ILE A 118 -12.85 5.50 -20.11
CA ILE A 118 -11.48 5.00 -19.93
C ILE A 118 -10.99 5.43 -18.54
N ALA A 119 -10.67 4.45 -17.70
CA ALA A 119 -10.28 4.68 -16.31
C ALA A 119 -8.77 4.84 -16.12
N CYS A 120 -7.97 4.34 -17.06
CA CYS A 120 -6.51 4.33 -16.98
C CYS A 120 -5.91 4.65 -18.35
N HIS A 121 -4.91 5.53 -18.36
CA HIS A 121 -4.16 5.91 -19.54
C HIS A 121 -2.68 5.65 -19.30
N PHE A 122 -2.03 5.01 -20.26
CA PHE A 122 -0.57 4.96 -20.35
C PHE A 122 -0.12 6.10 -21.26
N VAL A 123 0.74 6.96 -20.75
CA VAL A 123 1.28 8.11 -21.48
C VAL A 123 2.76 7.86 -21.71
N ASP A 124 3.12 7.63 -22.97
CA ASP A 124 4.53 7.56 -23.37
C ASP A 124 5.11 8.98 -23.44
N VAL A 125 6.11 9.26 -22.60
CA VAL A 125 6.74 10.56 -22.51
C VAL A 125 7.99 10.58 -23.38
N ASN A 126 7.88 11.22 -24.54
CA ASN A 126 9.00 11.38 -25.47
C ASN A 126 10.24 11.96 -24.77
N GLU A 127 11.40 11.36 -25.06
CA GLU A 127 12.70 11.73 -24.45
C GLU A 127 12.76 11.54 -22.92
N GLY A 128 11.79 10.82 -22.33
CA GLY A 128 11.86 10.38 -20.94
C GLY A 128 13.10 9.52 -20.71
N GLN A 129 13.97 9.98 -19.83
CA GLN A 129 15.17 9.25 -19.45
C GLN A 129 15.43 9.39 -17.95
N GLU A 130 15.62 8.27 -17.28
CA GLU A 130 16.05 8.22 -15.89
C GLU A 130 17.53 8.61 -15.77
N ILE A 131 17.81 9.51 -14.85
CA ILE A 131 19.15 10.00 -14.54
C ILE A 131 19.39 9.82 -13.04
N MET A 132 20.54 9.27 -12.69
CA MET A 132 20.94 9.10 -11.31
C MET A 132 21.19 10.47 -10.64
N ASN A 133 20.60 10.69 -9.48
CA ASN A 133 20.74 11.91 -8.69
C ASN A 133 21.02 11.54 -7.22
N GLY A 134 22.29 11.61 -6.83
CA GLY A 134 22.74 11.09 -5.54
C GLY A 134 22.59 9.57 -5.47
N THR A 135 21.75 9.08 -4.57
CA THR A 135 21.43 7.66 -4.37
C THR A 135 20.07 7.25 -4.92
N SER A 136 19.42 8.11 -5.71
CA SER A 136 18.08 7.89 -6.27
C SER A 136 18.04 8.26 -7.76
N TRP A 137 16.86 8.15 -8.38
CA TRP A 137 16.64 8.40 -9.80
C TRP A 137 15.62 9.52 -10.01
N ILE A 138 15.81 10.27 -11.09
CA ILE A 138 14.89 11.32 -11.55
C ILE A 138 14.65 11.20 -13.05
N ASN A 139 13.49 11.66 -13.50
CA ASN A 139 13.17 11.84 -14.91
C ASN A 139 12.52 13.20 -15.11
N ILE A 140 13.25 14.11 -15.77
CA ILE A 140 12.85 15.51 -15.93
C ILE A 140 11.64 15.63 -16.85
N LYS A 141 11.60 14.87 -17.95
CA LYS A 141 10.50 14.92 -18.93
C LYS A 141 9.20 14.38 -18.34
N GLU A 142 9.28 13.29 -17.59
CA GLU A 142 8.10 12.78 -16.87
C GLU A 142 7.62 13.76 -15.80
N CYS A 143 8.54 14.43 -15.09
CA CYS A 143 8.16 15.49 -14.15
C CYS A 143 7.38 16.61 -14.87
N GLU A 144 7.84 17.07 -16.03
CA GLU A 144 7.14 18.09 -16.84
C GLU A 144 5.73 17.63 -17.28
N ALA A 145 5.58 16.37 -17.70
CA ALA A 145 4.28 15.80 -18.04
C ALA A 145 3.34 15.73 -16.83
N VAL A 146 3.85 15.32 -15.66
CA VAL A 146 3.10 15.27 -14.40
C VAL A 146 2.64 16.65 -13.96
N LEU A 147 3.49 17.68 -14.06
CA LEU A 147 3.13 19.06 -13.73
C LEU A 147 2.00 19.57 -14.62
N THR A 148 2.06 19.28 -15.92
CA THR A 148 1.00 19.64 -16.89
C THR A 148 -0.34 19.00 -16.50
N LEU A 149 -0.33 17.73 -16.09
CA LEU A 149 -1.54 17.04 -15.62
C LEU A 149 -2.04 17.59 -14.29
N ALA A 150 -1.14 17.90 -13.36
CA ALA A 150 -1.47 18.48 -12.06
C ALA A 150 -2.14 19.85 -12.22
N GLU A 151 -1.57 20.73 -13.05
CA GLU A 151 -2.14 22.03 -13.38
C GLU A 151 -3.54 21.87 -14.00
N TYR A 152 -3.69 20.97 -14.98
CA TYR A 152 -4.99 20.68 -15.58
C TYR A 152 -6.02 20.23 -14.54
N LEU A 153 -5.69 19.26 -13.69
CA LEU A 153 -6.59 18.74 -12.66
C LEU A 153 -6.95 19.80 -11.62
N GLN A 154 -5.98 20.61 -11.19
CA GLN A 154 -6.19 21.73 -10.27
C GLN A 154 -7.11 22.80 -10.89
N SER A 155 -6.91 23.17 -12.16
CA SER A 155 -7.78 24.11 -12.87
C SER A 155 -9.24 23.64 -12.97
N LYS A 156 -9.45 22.32 -12.93
CA LYS A 156 -10.79 21.68 -12.91
C LYS A 156 -11.29 21.39 -11.49
N ASN A 157 -10.59 21.86 -10.46
CA ASN A 157 -10.87 21.63 -9.05
C ASN A 157 -11.04 20.12 -8.74
N LYS A 158 -10.19 19.28 -9.35
CA LYS A 158 -10.16 17.83 -9.13
C LYS A 158 -9.10 17.49 -8.09
N LYS A 159 -9.45 16.60 -7.17
CA LYS A 159 -8.49 16.02 -6.23
C LYS A 159 -7.59 15.04 -6.97
N PHE A 160 -6.30 15.12 -6.70
CA PHE A 160 -5.30 14.22 -7.25
C PHE A 160 -4.18 13.96 -6.22
N ARG A 161 -3.46 12.86 -6.43
CA ARG A 161 -2.23 12.47 -5.75
C ARG A 161 -1.27 11.96 -6.82
N ILE A 162 0.03 12.11 -6.58
CA ILE A 162 1.11 11.67 -7.45
C ILE A 162 1.93 10.65 -6.67
N ILE A 163 2.23 9.51 -7.29
CA ILE A 163 3.01 8.44 -6.68
C ILE A 163 4.17 8.13 -7.63
N THR A 164 5.36 7.95 -7.08
CA THR A 164 6.58 7.63 -7.83
C THR A 164 7.44 6.63 -7.04
N PRO A 165 8.13 5.68 -7.68
CA PRO A 165 8.96 4.70 -6.96
C PRO A 165 10.24 5.31 -6.37
N TYR A 166 10.70 6.45 -6.88
CA TYR A 166 11.97 7.05 -6.46
C TYR A 166 11.78 8.31 -5.63
N ASP A 167 12.47 8.38 -4.48
CA ASP A 167 12.50 9.57 -3.62
C ASP A 167 13.13 10.79 -4.31
N GLY A 168 14.12 10.58 -5.16
CA GLY A 168 14.69 11.64 -6.01
C GLY A 168 13.60 12.31 -6.85
N GLN A 169 12.78 11.49 -7.52
CA GLN A 169 11.67 11.95 -8.35
C GLN A 169 10.55 12.58 -7.51
N ARG A 170 10.24 12.02 -6.34
CA ARG A 170 9.24 12.58 -5.40
C ARG A 170 9.61 14.02 -5.02
N ASN A 171 10.84 14.22 -4.56
CA ASN A 171 11.36 15.52 -4.17
C ASN A 171 11.41 16.50 -5.35
N LEU A 172 11.79 16.02 -6.54
CA LEU A 172 11.83 16.84 -7.75
C LEU A 172 10.43 17.37 -8.11
N ILE A 173 9.42 16.49 -8.15
CA ILE A 173 8.05 16.87 -8.52
C ILE A 173 7.47 17.84 -7.48
N GLU A 174 7.62 17.54 -6.19
CA GLU A 174 7.11 18.39 -5.10
C GLU A 174 7.70 19.81 -5.16
N LYS A 175 9.01 19.91 -5.33
CA LYS A 175 9.70 21.21 -5.51
C LYS A 175 9.17 21.96 -6.73
N ARG A 176 8.97 21.28 -7.86
CA ARG A 176 8.53 21.91 -9.11
C ARG A 176 7.07 22.35 -9.07
N LEU A 177 6.20 21.61 -8.36
CA LEU A 177 4.83 22.06 -8.08
C LEU A 177 4.85 23.37 -7.29
N GLN A 178 5.67 23.43 -6.23
CA GLN A 178 5.82 24.63 -5.40
C GLN A 178 6.33 25.83 -6.21
N GLU A 179 7.37 25.65 -7.03
CA GLU A 179 7.92 26.70 -7.90
C GLU A 179 6.91 27.26 -8.91
N GLN A 180 5.94 26.44 -9.35
CA GLN A 180 4.86 26.84 -10.26
C GLN A 180 3.61 27.37 -9.53
N GLY A 181 3.61 27.41 -8.20
CA GLY A 181 2.46 27.84 -7.41
C GLY A 181 1.28 26.86 -7.47
N LEU A 182 1.52 25.60 -7.81
CA LEU A 182 0.53 24.53 -7.78
C LEU A 182 0.40 23.95 -6.36
N ASP A 183 -0.70 23.26 -6.09
CA ASP A 183 -0.88 22.53 -4.84
C ASP A 183 0.19 21.45 -4.73
N TRP A 184 1.08 21.57 -3.75
CA TRP A 184 2.21 20.65 -3.56
C TRP A 184 2.13 19.91 -2.22
N GLU A 185 1.58 20.56 -1.18
CA GLU A 185 1.45 19.98 0.15
C GLU A 185 0.59 18.71 0.13
N ASP A 186 1.13 17.62 0.65
CA ASP A 186 0.42 16.35 0.78
C ASP A 186 -0.07 15.83 -0.61
N LYS A 187 0.78 15.95 -1.65
CA LYS A 187 0.44 15.50 -3.02
C LYS A 187 1.34 14.41 -3.58
N VAL A 188 2.61 14.38 -3.24
CA VAL A 188 3.61 13.53 -3.90
C VAL A 188 4.18 12.50 -2.92
N PHE A 189 4.01 11.21 -3.23
CA PHE A 189 4.36 10.10 -2.35
C PHE A 189 5.31 9.12 -3.03
N ASN A 190 6.11 8.44 -2.21
CA ASN A 190 6.81 7.24 -2.61
C ASN A 190 5.84 6.04 -2.49
N VAL A 191 5.93 5.06 -3.40
CA VAL A 191 5.14 3.82 -3.35
C VAL A 191 5.31 3.11 -1.99
N ASP A 192 6.51 3.11 -1.43
CA ASP A 192 6.84 2.41 -0.18
C ASP A 192 6.44 3.18 1.09
N SER A 193 5.96 4.42 0.94
CA SER A 193 5.62 5.31 2.05
C SER A 193 4.11 5.54 2.21
N LEU A 194 3.28 4.78 1.50
CA LEU A 194 1.81 4.90 1.48
C LEU A 194 1.10 3.96 2.45
#